data_AF-N8XW26-F1
#
_entry.id   AF-N8XW26-F1
#
_cell.length_a   1.000
_cell.length_b   1.000
_cell.length_c   1.000
_cell.angle_alpha   90.00
_cell.angle_beta   90.00
_cell.angle_gamma   90.00
#
_symmetry.space_group_name_H-M   'P 1'
#
loop_
_entity.id
_entity.type
_entity.pdbx_description
1 polymer ?
#
loop_
_entity_poly.entity_id
_entity_poly.type
_entity_poly.pdbx_seq_one_letter_code
_entity_poly.pdbx_strand_id
1 'polypeptide(L)' 'MTQIAVVYFSGYGHTKVVAETFAGAIDASLIEIDQNGEITEQDW' A
#
# COMPACT_ATOMS: atom_id res chain seq x y z
N MET A 1 1.94 -20.26 -3.50
CA MET A 1 1.86 -18.82 -3.85
C MET A 1 1.64 -18.07 -2.57
N THR A 2 2.52 -17.13 -2.23
CA THR A 2 2.41 -16.31 -1.02
C THR A 2 1.62 -15.07 -1.36
N GLN A 3 0.58 -14.75 -0.59
CA GLN A 3 -0.12 -13.47 -0.70
C GLN A 3 0.65 -12.42 0.08
N ILE A 4 1.07 -11.35 -0.61
CA ILE A 4 1.83 -10.24 -0.03
C ILE A 4 1.02 -8.96 -0.20
N ALA A 5 0.91 -8.18 0.88
CA ALA A 5 0.33 -6.85 0.86
C ALA A 5 1.37 -5.81 1.25
N VAL A 6 1.39 -4.68 0.54
CA VAL A 6 2.20 -3.51 0.82
C VAL A 6 1.27 -2.45 1.39
N VAL A 7 1.33 -2.28 2.72
CA VAL A 7 0.55 -1.28 3.45
C VAL A 7 1.42 -0.05 3.67
N TYR A 8 0.95 1.13 3.26
CA TYR A 8 1.75 2.35 3.35
C TYR A 8 0.90 3.61 3.62
N PHE A 9 1.51 4.62 4.23
CA PHE A 9 0.97 5.98 4.31
C PHE A 9 1.84 6.93 3.49
N SER A 10 1.24 7.89 2.77
CA SER A 10 2.01 8.91 2.04
C SER A 10 1.38 10.31 2.09
N GLY A 11 1.80 11.12 3.06
CA GLY A 11 1.32 12.50 3.18
C GLY A 11 1.71 13.44 2.02
N TYR A 12 2.85 13.18 1.35
CA TYR A 12 3.36 14.01 0.24
C TYR A 12 3.61 13.22 -1.06
N GLY A 13 3.19 11.95 -1.13
CA GLY A 13 3.29 11.11 -2.33
C GLY A 13 4.64 10.41 -2.57
N HIS A 14 5.73 10.75 -1.86
CA HIS A 14 7.01 10.06 -2.07
C HIS A 14 6.96 8.56 -1.71
N THR A 15 6.35 8.22 -0.57
CA THR A 15 6.16 6.82 -0.17
C THR A 15 5.27 6.07 -1.15
N LYS A 16 4.25 6.72 -1.72
CA LYS A 16 3.36 6.14 -2.72
C LYS A 16 4.12 5.61 -3.93
N VAL A 17 5.01 6.42 -4.49
CA VAL A 17 5.84 6.03 -5.64
C VAL A 17 6.70 4.80 -5.32
N VAL A 18 7.28 4.74 -4.12
CA VAL A 18 8.08 3.58 -3.68
C VAL A 18 7.21 2.34 -3.50
N ALA A 19 6.04 2.50 -2.86
CA ALA A 19 5.11 1.40 -2.59
C ALA A 19 4.56 0.80 -3.89
N GLU A 20 4.14 1.63 -4.85
CA GLU A 20 3.66 1.21 -6.16
C GLU A 20 4.76 0.49 -6.96
N THR A 21 5.99 1.03 -6.95
CA THR A 21 7.14 0.41 -7.64
C THR A 21 7.47 -0.96 -7.07
N PHE A 22 7.51 -1.08 -5.74
CA PHE A 22 7.82 -2.33 -5.08
C PHE A 22 6.70 -3.36 -5.25
N ALA A 23 5.45 -2.97 -5.02
CA ALA A 23 4.28 -3.85 -5.14
C ALA A 23 4.16 -4.41 -6.57
N GLY A 24 4.36 -3.57 -7.59
CA GLY A 24 4.36 -4.00 -8.98
C GLY A 24 5.48 -4.99 -9.33
N ALA A 25 6.65 -4.90 -8.69
CA ALA A 25 7.77 -5.80 -8.95
C ALA A 25 7.57 -7.22 -8.41
N ILE A 26 6.69 -7.38 -7.41
CA ILE A 26 6.43 -8.66 -6.74
C ILE A 26 4.98 -9.15 -6.86
N ASP A 27 4.15 -8.45 -7.64
CA ASP A 27 2.72 -8.73 -7.79
C ASP A 27 1.97 -8.77 -6.43
N ALA A 28 2.20 -7.74 -5.61
CA ALA A 28 1.58 -7.60 -4.30
C ALA A 28 0.34 -6.69 -4.33
N SER A 29 -0.61 -6.96 -3.43
CA SER A 29 -1.73 -6.06 -3.16
C SER A 29 -1.22 -4.77 -2.53
N LEU A 30 -1.77 -3.63 -2.94
CA LEU A 30 -1.37 -2.31 -2.46
C LEU A 30 -2.50 -1.71 -1.60
N ILE A 31 -2.18 -1.35 -0.35
CA ILE A 31 -3.14 -0.79 0.61
C ILE A 31 -2.60 0.56 1.08
N GLU A 32 -3.34 1.64 0.78
CA GLU A 32 -3.01 2.99 1.20
C GLU A 32 -3.75 3.33 2.50
N ILE A 33 -2.99 3.73 3.53
CA ILE A 33 -3.52 4.31 4.77
C ILE A 33 -3.85 5.77 4.50
N ASP A 34 -5.05 6.20 4.87
CA ASP A 34 -5.50 7.58 4.68
C ASP A 34 -4.88 8.57 5.70
N GLN A 35 -5.26 9.84 5.63
CA GLN A 35 -4.75 10.88 6.56
C GLN A 35 -5.20 10.71 8.01
N ASN A 36 -6.25 9.93 8.27
CA ASN A 36 -6.76 9.65 9.60
C ASN A 36 -6.12 8.39 10.20
N GLY A 37 -5.33 7.65 9.42
CA GLY A 37 -4.75 6.38 9.85
C GLY A 37 -5.63 5.18 9.56
N GLU A 38 -6.62 5.32 8.68
CA GLU A 38 -7.63 4.30 8.38
C GLU A 38 -7.38 3.63 7.03
N ILE A 39 -7.87 2.40 6.89
CA ILE A 39 -7.95 1.63 5.63
C ILE A 39 -9.41 1.20 5.40
N THR A 40 -9.75 0.67 4.23
CA THR A 40 -11.11 0.20 3.99
C THR A 40 -11.37 -1.13 4.70
N GLU A 41 -12.63 -1.43 5.04
CA GLU A 41 -13.03 -2.74 5.59
C GLU A 41 -12.64 -3.91 4.68
N GLN A 42 -12.50 -3.69 3.36
CA GLN A 42 -12.08 -4.70 2.41
C GLN A 42 -10.57 -5.02 2.50
N ASP A 43 -9.78 -4.13 3.08
CA ASP A 43 -8.31 -4.23 3.15
C ASP A 43 -7.81 -4.94 4.43
N TRP A 44 -8.72 -5.30 5.34
CA TRP A 44 -8.46 -6.14 6.54
C TRP A 44 -8.43 -7.64 6.19
#